data_AF-A0A094ZP97-F1
#
_entry.id   AF-A0A094ZP97-F1
#
_cell.length_a   1.000
_cell.length_b   1.000
_cell.length_c   1.000
_cell.angle_alpha   90.00
_cell.angle_beta   90.00
_cell.angle_gamma   90.00
#
_symmetry.space_group_name_H-M   'P 1'
#
loop_
_entity.id
_entity.type
_entity.pdbx_description
1 polymer ?
#
loop_
_entity_poly.entity_id
_entity_poly.type
_entity_poly.pdbx_seq_one_letter_code
_entity_poly.pdbx_strand_id
1 'polypeptide(L)'
;VYKPGDRVWLHRPLAPPGTCSKFHQPWKGPYEDVFARSPTTFVLRNLQWPQDDVITAHYNQLKPDRTTMHSDTPFVNPLTAVSHYEVPPEGGVAYPCPALGTEDSVSWRGGIV
;
A
#
# COMPACT_ATOMS: atom_id res chain seq x y z
N VAL A 1 -3.21 -13.62 21.11
CA VAL A 1 -3.96 -12.65 21.95
C VAL A 1 -3.05 -11.46 22.17
N TYR A 2 -3.54 -10.23 21.98
CA TYR A 2 -2.75 -9.02 22.17
C TYR A 2 -2.47 -8.78 23.65
N LYS A 3 -1.32 -8.18 23.94
CA LYS A 3 -0.89 -7.81 25.29
C LYS A 3 -0.81 -6.28 25.42
N PRO A 4 -1.03 -5.73 26.62
CA PRO A 4 -0.70 -4.34 26.91
C PRO A 4 0.74 -4.03 26.50
N GLY A 5 0.96 -2.96 25.73
CA GLY A 5 2.24 -2.57 25.15
C GLY A 5 2.47 -3.02 23.71
N ASP A 6 1.62 -3.90 23.16
CA ASP A 6 1.73 -4.32 21.77
C ASP A 6 1.36 -3.17 20.84
N ARG A 7 2.11 -3.04 19.74
CA ARG A 7 1.80 -2.09 18.67
C ARG A 7 0.84 -2.73 17.68
N VAL A 8 -0.26 -2.04 17.40
CA VAL A 8 -1.35 -2.51 16.54
C VAL A 8 -1.83 -1.41 15.60
N TRP A 9 -2.27 -1.80 14.43
CA TRP A 9 -2.92 -0.92 13.45
C TRP A 9 -4.44 -1.04 13.60
N LEU A 10 -5.13 0.10 13.56
CA LEU A 10 -6.59 0.15 13.66
C LEU A 10 -7.23 0.24 12.27
N HIS A 11 -8.26 -0.57 12.02
CA HIS A 11 -9.04 -0.52 10.79
C HIS A 11 -10.12 0.58 10.83
N ARG A 12 -9.99 1.57 9.95
CA ARG A 12 -10.92 2.70 9.73
C ARG A 12 -11.31 2.73 8.25
N PRO A 13 -12.33 1.96 7.83
CA PRO A 13 -12.69 1.84 6.41
C PRO A 13 -13.27 3.13 5.82
N LEU A 14 -13.87 3.98 6.65
CA LEU A 14 -14.48 5.22 6.20
C LEU A 14 -13.40 6.28 5.93
N ALA A 15 -13.39 6.80 4.71
CA ALA A 15 -12.55 7.94 4.34
C ALA A 15 -13.06 9.21 5.04
N PRO A 16 -12.17 10.06 5.56
CA PRO A 16 -12.56 11.35 6.10
C PRO A 16 -13.25 12.22 5.04
N PRO A 17 -14.18 13.11 5.43
CA PRO A 17 -14.79 14.08 4.53
C PRO A 17 -13.71 14.89 3.78
N GLY A 18 -13.92 15.14 2.49
CA GLY A 18 -12.97 15.87 1.65
C GLY A 18 -11.80 15.04 1.11
N THR A 19 -11.72 13.74 1.44
CA THR A 19 -10.70 12.83 0.88
C THR A 19 -11.29 11.94 -0.21
N CYS A 20 -10.54 11.68 -1.28
CA CYS A 20 -10.94 10.71 -2.29
C CYS A 20 -10.87 9.28 -1.72
N SER A 21 -11.99 8.56 -1.73
CA SER A 21 -12.10 7.21 -1.18
C SER A 21 -11.13 6.20 -1.81
N LYS A 22 -10.75 6.40 -3.09
CA LYS A 22 -9.81 5.51 -3.80
C LYS A 22 -8.39 5.54 -3.23
N PHE A 23 -7.98 6.65 -2.62
CA PHE A 23 -6.65 6.82 -2.04
C PHE A 23 -6.65 6.72 -0.51
N HIS A 24 -7.80 6.40 0.09
CA HIS A 24 -7.90 6.26 1.53
C HIS A 24 -7.24 4.97 2.00
N GLN A 25 -6.25 5.09 2.88
CA GLN A 25 -5.67 3.95 3.58
C GLN A 25 -6.53 3.60 4.79
N PRO A 26 -7.18 2.42 4.81
CA PRO A 26 -8.10 2.06 5.89
C PRO A 26 -7.37 1.69 7.17
N TRP A 27 -6.14 1.18 7.11
CA TRP A 27 -5.34 0.89 8.31
C TRP A 27 -4.64 2.17 8.79
N LYS A 28 -4.89 2.57 10.03
CA LYS A 28 -4.33 3.79 10.62
C LYS A 28 -3.40 3.46 11.78
N GLY A 29 -2.34 4.28 11.85
CA GLY A 29 -1.39 4.41 12.95
C GLY A 29 -0.57 3.14 13.28
N PRO A 30 0.51 3.31 14.05
CA PRO A 30 0.76 2.41 15.15
C PRO A 30 0.05 2.96 16.40
N TYR A 31 -0.92 2.21 16.90
CA TYR A 31 -1.52 2.38 18.22
C TYR A 31 -0.84 1.43 19.19
N GLU A 32 -0.86 1.75 20.48
CA GLU A 32 -0.43 0.84 21.53
C GLU A 32 -1.63 0.32 22.30
N ASP A 33 -1.67 -0.99 22.54
CA ASP A 33 -2.68 -1.60 23.40
C ASP A 33 -2.42 -1.19 24.86
N VAL A 34 -3.36 -0.50 25.48
CA VAL A 34 -3.27 -0.08 26.88
C VAL A 34 -3.72 -1.20 27.79
N PHE A 35 -4.85 -1.84 27.46
CA PHE A 35 -5.38 -2.99 28.17
C PHE A 35 -6.55 -3.66 27.43
N ALA A 36 -6.73 -4.96 27.69
CA ALA A 36 -7.88 -5.72 27.25
C ALA A 36 -9.08 -5.48 28.17
N ARG A 37 -10.17 -4.92 27.62
CA ARG A 37 -11.46 -4.78 28.33
C ARG A 37 -12.24 -6.10 28.34
N SER A 38 -12.06 -6.90 27.31
CA SER A 38 -12.58 -8.27 27.17
C SER A 38 -11.64 -9.08 26.26
N PRO A 39 -11.83 -10.40 26.12
CA PRO A 39 -11.01 -11.22 25.21
C PRO A 39 -11.04 -10.75 23.75
N THR A 40 -12.06 -9.98 23.36
CA THR A 40 -12.29 -9.51 22.00
C THR A 40 -12.25 -7.99 21.87
N THR A 41 -12.12 -7.24 22.96
CA THR A 41 -12.22 -5.79 22.98
C THR A 41 -11.05 -5.19 23.72
N PHE A 42 -10.33 -4.31 23.03
CA PHE A 42 -9.08 -3.71 23.49
C PHE A 42 -9.19 -2.20 23.49
N VAL A 43 -8.46 -1.56 24.40
CA VAL A 43 -8.38 -0.10 24.51
C VAL A 43 -7.02 0.33 24.00
N LEU A 44 -7.02 1.16 22.98
CA LEU A 44 -5.84 1.61 22.25
C LEU A 44 -5.52 3.06 22.58
N ARG A 45 -4.23 3.39 22.69
CA ARG A 45 -3.72 4.76 22.74
C ARG A 45 -2.98 5.12 21.47
N ASN A 46 -3.13 6.36 21.02
CA ASN A 46 -2.35 6.87 19.90
C ASN A 46 -0.93 7.20 20.37
N LEU A 47 0.08 6.63 19.72
CA LEU A 47 1.49 6.88 20.06
C LEU A 47 1.95 8.29 19.65
N GLN A 48 1.38 8.85 18.59
CA GLN A 48 1.77 10.16 18.08
C GLN A 48 1.19 11.31 18.91
N TRP A 49 0.01 11.09 19.50
CA TRP A 49 -0.70 12.05 20.34
C TRP A 49 -1.19 11.34 21.62
N PRO A 50 -0.32 11.18 22.63
CA PRO A 50 -0.67 10.47 23.86
C PRO A 50 -1.69 11.22 24.74
N GLN A 51 -1.91 12.51 24.46
CA GLN A 51 -2.93 13.34 25.11
C GLN A 51 -4.34 13.11 24.54
N ASP A 52 -4.45 12.42 23.41
CA ASP A 52 -5.72 12.15 22.72
C ASP A 52 -6.54 11.09 23.45
N ASP A 53 -7.84 11.06 23.18
CA ASP A 53 -8.75 10.09 23.79
C ASP A 53 -8.37 8.65 23.40
N VAL A 54 -8.60 7.72 24.34
CA VAL A 54 -8.39 6.29 24.09
C VAL A 54 -9.48 5.72 23.20
N ILE A 55 -9.10 4.86 22.26
CA ILE A 55 -10.01 4.25 21.29
C ILE A 55 -10.31 2.82 21.71
N THR A 56 -11.59 2.48 21.83
CA THR A 56 -11.99 1.08 22.03
C THR A 56 -12.20 0.39 20.69
N ALA A 57 -11.57 -0.77 20.48
CA ALA A 57 -11.67 -1.52 19.23
C ALA A 57 -11.86 -3.03 19.46
N HIS A 58 -12.49 -3.69 18.50
CA HIS A 58 -12.67 -5.14 18.50
C HIS A 58 -11.45 -5.84 17.87
N TYR A 59 -11.15 -7.08 18.28
CA TYR A 59 -10.04 -7.91 17.78
C TYR A 59 -9.93 -7.92 16.25
N ASN A 60 -11.06 -8.12 15.55
CA ASN A 60 -11.12 -8.15 14.07
C ASN A 60 -10.79 -6.81 13.39
N GLN A 61 -10.76 -5.71 14.14
CA GLN A 61 -10.40 -4.38 13.63
C GLN A 61 -8.91 -4.06 13.87
N LEU A 62 -8.19 -4.97 14.52
CA LEU A 62 -6.77 -4.79 14.85
C LEU A 62 -5.90 -5.64 13.94
N LYS A 63 -4.76 -5.09 13.55
CA LYS A 63 -3.71 -5.82 12.85
C LYS A 63 -2.39 -5.64 13.62
N PRO A 64 -1.65 -6.71 13.94
CA PRO A 64 -0.38 -6.59 14.66
C PRO A 64 0.64 -5.81 13.82
N ASP A 65 1.41 -4.94 14.48
CA ASP A 65 2.58 -4.32 13.87
C ASP A 65 3.75 -5.31 13.89
N ARG A 66 4.19 -5.74 12.71
CA ARG A 66 5.29 -6.70 12.51
C ARG A 66 6.65 -6.14 12.95
N THR A 67 6.74 -4.83 13.12
CA THR A 67 7.95 -4.14 13.59
C THR A 67 8.22 -4.36 15.08
N THR A 68 7.23 -4.86 15.83
CA THR A 68 7.36 -5.19 17.27
C THR A 68 8.05 -6.54 17.50
N MET A 69 8.48 -7.23 16.44
CA MET A 69 9.30 -8.42 16.55
C MET A 69 10.70 -8.03 17.05
N HIS A 70 10.90 -8.18 18.35
CA HIS A 70 12.19 -8.50 18.99
C HIS A 70 13.38 -7.64 18.56
N SER A 71 13.70 -6.64 19.37
CA SER A 71 14.97 -5.91 19.39
C SER A 71 16.22 -6.78 19.66
N ASP A 72 16.11 -8.11 19.60
CA ASP A 72 17.21 -9.07 19.79
C ASP A 72 17.81 -9.60 18.48
N THR A 73 17.36 -9.09 17.33
CA THR A 73 17.96 -9.44 16.03
C THR A 73 18.80 -8.26 15.55
N PRO A 74 20.14 -8.37 15.42
CA PRO A 74 20.93 -7.28 14.86
C PRO A 74 20.41 -6.98 13.46
N PHE A 75 20.18 -5.69 13.19
CA PHE A 75 19.81 -5.15 11.90
C PHE A 75 20.88 -5.53 10.87
N VAL A 76 20.74 -6.68 10.22
CA VAL A 76 21.47 -6.97 8.99
C VAL A 76 20.79 -6.16 7.92
N ASN A 77 21.29 -4.93 7.75
CA ASN A 77 21.05 -4.09 6.59
C ASN A 77 21.28 -4.97 5.34
N PRO A 78 20.27 -5.30 4.51
CA PRO A 78 20.57 -5.83 3.21
C PRO A 78 21.21 -4.68 2.43
N LEU A 79 22.54 -4.70 2.41
CA LEU A 79 23.41 -3.81 1.67
C LEU A 79 22.73 -3.42 0.36
N THR A 80 22.39 -2.14 0.26
CA THR A 80 22.23 -1.35 -0.97
C THR A 80 22.00 -2.22 -2.21
N ALA A 81 20.74 -2.47 -2.55
CA ALA A 81 20.39 -2.90 -3.90
C ALA A 81 20.68 -1.73 -4.85
N VAL A 82 21.96 -1.53 -5.17
CA VAL A 82 22.38 -0.81 -6.37
C VAL A 82 21.93 -1.70 -7.51
N SER A 83 20.70 -1.47 -8.00
CA SER A 83 20.31 -2.00 -9.30
C SER A 83 21.17 -1.27 -10.33
N HIS A 84 22.31 -1.86 -10.67
CA HIS A 84 22.95 -1.57 -11.93
C HIS A 84 21.99 -2.10 -13.00
N TYR A 85 21.13 -1.22 -13.52
CA TYR A 85 20.44 -1.52 -14.76
C TYR A 85 21.48 -1.31 -15.85
N GLU A 86 21.83 -2.37 -16.55
CA GLU A 86 22.57 -2.24 -17.81
C GLU A 86 21.58 -1.70 -18.84
N VAL A 87 21.80 -0.47 -19.30
CA VAL A 87 21.06 0.13 -20.41
C VAL A 87 21.50 -0.59 -21.68
N PRO A 88 20.63 -1.34 -22.37
CA PRO A 88 20.95 -1.80 -23.73
C PRO A 88 21.13 -0.57 -24.62
N PRO A 89 22.15 -0.50 -25.48
CA PRO A 89 22.46 0.70 -26.24
C PRO A 89 21.23 1.12 -27.07
N GLU A 90 20.78 2.37 -26.87
CA GLU A 90 19.77 2.98 -27.74
C GLU A 90 20.32 3.08 -29.18
N GLY A 91 20.00 2.07 -29.99
CA GLY A 91 20.36 1.98 -31.39
C GLY A 91 19.21 1.42 -32.21
N GLY A 92 18.04 2.04 -32.11
CA GLY A 92 16.92 1.75 -33.00
C GLY A 92 17.25 2.21 -34.42
N VAL A 93 17.29 1.29 -35.37
CA VAL A 93 17.33 1.64 -36.80
C VAL A 93 16.07 2.44 -37.13
N ALA A 94 16.25 3.69 -37.55
CA ALA A 94 15.17 4.54 -38.01
C ALA A 94 14.49 3.87 -39.20
N TYR A 95 13.20 3.56 -39.05
CA TYR A 95 12.38 3.23 -40.20
C TYR A 95 12.28 4.49 -41.08
N PRO A 96 12.68 4.45 -42.35
CA PRO A 96 12.44 5.58 -43.23
C PRO A 96 10.92 5.78 -43.35
N CYS A 97 10.47 7.01 -43.13
CA CYS A 97 9.09 7.41 -43.36
C CYS A 97 8.70 7.02 -44.79
N PRO A 98 7.63 6.24 -45.01
CA PRO A 98 7.13 6.00 -46.36
C PRO A 98 6.75 7.34 -47.00
N ALA A 99 7.24 7.57 -48.21
CA ALA A 99 6.97 8.79 -48.95
C ALA A 99 5.46 9.00 -49.15
N LEU A 100 5.05 10.26 -49.05
CA LEU A 100 3.72 10.76 -49.39
C LEU A 100 3.42 10.41 -50.86
N GLY A 101 2.61 9.37 -51.08
CA GLY A 101 2.25 8.84 -52.39
C GLY A 101 0.78 8.43 -52.44
N THR A 102 -0.05 9.38 -52.87
CA THR A 102 -1.21 9.30 -53.77
C THR A 102 -1.85 7.94 -54.07
N GLU A 103 -3.16 7.86 -53.77
CA GLU A 103 -4.25 7.00 -54.31
C GLU A 103 -3.99 5.48 -54.45
N ASP A 104 -4.83 4.59 -53.90
CA ASP A 104 -6.06 4.16 -54.57
C ASP A 104 -6.97 3.37 -53.60
N SER A 105 -8.27 3.46 -53.84
CA SER A 105 -9.34 2.95 -52.97
C SER A 105 -9.82 1.58 -53.44
N VAL A 106 -9.93 0.56 -52.58
CA VAL A 106 -10.90 -0.54 -52.83
C VAL A 106 -11.55 -1.07 -51.54
N SER A 107 -12.77 -0.57 -51.32
CA SER A 107 -14.01 -1.27 -50.97
C SER A 107 -13.98 -2.47 -50.00
N TRP A 108 -14.52 -2.25 -48.81
CA TRP A 108 -15.13 -3.29 -47.99
C TRP A 108 -16.33 -3.91 -48.69
N ARG A 109 -16.34 -5.23 -48.88
CA ARG A 109 -17.58 -6.00 -48.86
C ARG A 109 -17.34 -7.38 -48.27
N GLY A 110 -17.81 -7.55 -47.04
CA GLY A 110 -18.03 -8.86 -46.44
C GLY A 110 -19.35 -9.47 -46.93
N GLY A 111 -19.53 -10.76 -46.66
CA GLY A 111 -20.84 -11.40 -46.63
C GLY A 111 -20.96 -12.64 -47.51
N ILE A 112 -20.75 -13.80 -46.88
CA ILE A 112 -21.22 -15.12 -47.31
C ILE A 112 -22.75 -15.16 -47.12
N VAL A 113 -23.51 -15.50 -48.18
CA VAL A 113 -24.45 -16.64 -48.26
C VAL A 113 -24.88 -16.85 -49.72
#